data_AF-A0A2E1J363-F1
#
_entry.id   AF-A0A2E1J363-F1
#
_cell.length_a   1.000
_cell.length_b   1.000
_cell.length_c   1.000
_cell.angle_alpha   90.00
_cell.angle_beta   90.00
_cell.angle_gamma   90.00
#
_symmetry.space_group_name_H-M   'P 1'
#
loop_
_entity.id
_entity.type
_entity.pdbx_description
1 polymer ?
#
loop_
_entity_poly.entity_id
_entity_poly.type
_entity_poly.pdbx_seq_one_letter_code
_entity_poly.pdbx_strand_id
1 'polypeptide(L)'
;MVDQNPLNLDQSIEWISSGKILAHPTEGVWGLGCDALNKEAYLNLFKLKKRSSNKSFILLASSIQIVKKYSNPLNSKDEIFLSNHWPGPVTFLIKYKESIPEHLKNNTGKLAFRVSNHYPLKALFKRFNSVMVSTSANISGKAILNNGPEIIKTFANNNHLAYYDEELGKETKPTTIIDLHTREIIRP
;
A
#
# COMPACT_ATOMS: atom_id res chain seq x y z
N MET A 1 -0.58 0.83 28.41
CA MET A 1 0.49 1.40 27.55
C MET A 1 0.38 0.71 26.22
N VAL A 2 0.46 1.43 25.10
CA VAL A 2 0.52 0.79 23.77
C VAL A 2 1.84 0.04 23.71
N ASP A 3 1.81 -1.25 23.41
CA ASP A 3 3.02 -2.05 23.24
C ASP A 3 3.85 -1.42 22.12
N GLN A 4 5.07 -0.99 22.46
CA GLN A 4 5.99 -0.33 21.53
C GLN A 4 6.95 -1.32 20.87
N ASN A 5 6.80 -2.62 21.12
CA ASN A 5 7.66 -3.60 20.50
C ASN A 5 7.27 -3.82 19.03
N PRO A 6 8.26 -4.02 18.14
CA PRO A 6 7.99 -4.35 16.76
C PRO A 6 7.37 -5.75 16.66
N LEU A 7 6.48 -5.92 15.69
CA LEU A 7 6.02 -7.25 15.29
C LEU A 7 7.09 -7.90 14.42
N ASN A 8 7.28 -9.21 14.58
CA ASN A 8 8.01 -10.01 13.60
C ASN A 8 7.15 -10.27 12.35
N LEU A 9 7.70 -10.97 11.35
CA LEU A 9 7.00 -11.26 10.10
C LEU A 9 5.66 -11.97 10.31
N ASP A 10 5.63 -13.04 11.11
CA ASP A 10 4.45 -13.88 11.34
C ASP A 10 3.36 -13.08 12.05
N GLN A 11 3.74 -12.38 13.12
CA GLN A 11 2.85 -11.48 13.85
C GLN A 11 2.30 -10.36 12.96
N SER A 12 3.12 -9.81 12.06
CA SER A 12 2.70 -8.76 11.13
C SER A 12 1.65 -9.26 10.14
N ILE A 13 1.79 -10.50 9.66
CA ILE A 13 0.83 -11.14 8.76
C ILE A 13 -0.49 -11.42 9.49
N GLU A 14 -0.43 -11.95 10.72
CA GLU A 14 -1.62 -12.16 11.54
C GLU A 14 -2.33 -10.84 11.86
N TRP A 15 -1.55 -9.80 12.19
CA TRP A 15 -2.05 -8.47 12.53
C TRP A 15 -2.85 -7.85 11.37
N ILE A 16 -2.26 -7.80 10.17
CA ILE A 16 -2.94 -7.25 9.00
C ILE A 16 -4.14 -8.10 8.57
N SER A 17 -4.02 -9.43 8.66
CA SER A 17 -5.12 -10.36 8.34
C SER A 17 -6.29 -10.22 9.32
N SER A 18 -6.03 -9.75 10.54
CA SER A 18 -7.05 -9.44 11.55
C SER A 18 -7.75 -8.08 11.32
N GLY A 19 -7.54 -7.43 10.17
CA GLY A 19 -8.18 -6.15 9.85
C GLY A 19 -7.57 -4.94 10.57
N LYS A 20 -6.34 -5.07 11.07
CA LYS A 20 -5.64 -3.99 11.78
C LYS A 20 -4.68 -3.25 10.84
N ILE A 21 -4.20 -2.10 11.30
CA ILE A 21 -3.28 -1.25 10.56
C ILE A 21 -1.85 -1.62 10.94
N LEU A 22 -1.02 -1.83 9.92
CA LEU A 22 0.40 -2.11 10.05
C LEU A 22 1.20 -0.93 9.52
N ALA A 23 2.07 -0.36 10.35
CA ALA A 23 3.17 0.46 9.89
C ALA A 23 4.27 -0.47 9.35
N HIS A 24 4.76 -0.22 8.14
CA HIS A 24 5.66 -1.13 7.46
C HIS A 24 6.71 -0.35 6.65
N PRO A 25 7.92 -0.89 6.47
CA PRO A 25 8.91 -0.28 5.61
C PRO A 25 8.55 -0.50 4.14
N THR A 26 9.09 0.35 3.28
CA THR A 26 9.02 0.21 1.83
C THR A 26 10.39 0.50 1.22
N GLU A 27 10.47 0.54 -0.10
CA GLU A 27 11.69 0.89 -0.83
C GLU A 27 12.27 2.26 -0.45
N GLY A 28 11.48 3.20 0.07
CA GLY A 28 12.03 4.51 0.43
C GLY A 28 11.42 5.28 1.59
N VAL A 29 10.16 5.05 1.94
CA VAL A 29 9.56 5.69 3.13
C VAL A 29 8.75 4.69 3.93
N TRP A 30 8.57 4.95 5.22
CA TRP A 30 7.63 4.17 6.01
C TRP A 30 6.21 4.34 5.47
N GLY A 31 5.47 3.24 5.47
CA GLY A 31 4.09 3.14 5.05
C GLY A 31 3.16 2.84 6.22
N LEU A 32 1.89 3.21 6.07
CA LEU A 32 0.77 2.67 6.82
C LEU A 32 -0.08 1.86 5.85
N GLY A 33 -0.46 0.67 6.26
CA GLY A 33 -1.23 -0.22 5.42
C GLY A 33 -2.19 -1.11 6.19
N CYS A 34 -3.14 -1.67 5.45
CA CYS A 34 -4.13 -2.62 5.93
C CYS A 34 -4.57 -3.50 4.76
N ASP A 35 -5.33 -4.56 5.03
CA ASP A 35 -5.99 -5.31 3.97
C ASP A 35 -6.98 -4.41 3.21
N ALA A 36 -6.75 -4.23 1.91
CA ALA A 36 -7.59 -3.38 1.09
C ALA A 36 -8.98 -3.98 0.83
N LEU A 37 -9.16 -5.29 1.00
CA LEU A 37 -10.47 -5.94 0.88
C LEU A 37 -11.28 -5.83 2.16
N ASN A 38 -10.63 -5.58 3.30
CA ASN A 38 -11.31 -5.29 4.56
C ASN A 38 -11.79 -3.83 4.58
N LYS A 39 -13.07 -3.63 4.26
CA LYS A 39 -13.70 -2.30 4.22
C LYS A 39 -13.55 -1.52 5.53
N GLU A 40 -13.64 -2.19 6.67
CA GLU A 40 -13.51 -1.51 7.97
C GLU A 40 -12.09 -1.01 8.20
N ALA A 41 -11.09 -1.87 7.96
CA ALA A 41 -9.68 -1.50 8.06
C ALA A 41 -9.32 -0.35 7.12
N TYR A 42 -9.83 -0.41 5.89
CA TYR A 42 -9.68 0.64 4.88
C TYR A 42 -10.23 2.00 5.35
N LEU A 43 -11.46 2.02 5.88
CA LEU A 43 -12.08 3.23 6.42
C LEU A 43 -11.38 3.74 7.68
N ASN A 44 -10.89 2.84 8.53
CA ASN A 44 -10.10 3.19 9.71
C ASN A 44 -8.78 3.85 9.32
N LEU A 45 -8.12 3.37 8.25
CA LEU A 45 -6.91 4.00 7.73
C LEU A 45 -7.16 5.41 7.16
N PHE A 46 -8.30 5.63 6.47
CA PHE A 46 -8.72 6.98 6.06
C PHE A 46 -8.85 7.94 7.25
N LYS A 47 -9.55 7.50 8.30
CA LYS A 47 -9.74 8.28 9.54
C LYS A 47 -8.40 8.55 10.22
N LEU A 48 -7.57 7.52 10.37
CA LEU A 48 -6.24 7.62 10.99
C LEU A 48 -5.39 8.70 10.31
N LYS A 49 -5.41 8.73 8.98
CA LYS A 49 -4.65 9.70 8.19
C LYS A 49 -5.29 11.07 8.05
N LYS A 50 -6.51 11.27 8.55
CA LYS A 50 -7.33 12.47 8.28
C LYS A 50 -7.35 12.79 6.78
N ARG A 51 -7.47 11.74 5.96
CA ARG A 51 -7.38 11.83 4.50
C ARG A 51 -8.76 12.13 3.93
N SER A 52 -8.82 13.04 2.97
CA SER A 52 -10.05 13.29 2.20
C SER A 52 -10.42 12.06 1.36
N SER A 53 -11.72 11.74 1.33
CA SER A 53 -12.27 10.57 0.61
C SER A 53 -12.01 10.60 -0.90
N ASN A 54 -11.79 11.78 -1.49
CA ASN A 54 -11.46 11.92 -2.90
C ASN A 54 -10.05 11.45 -3.29
N LYS A 55 -9.17 11.13 -2.32
CA LYS A 55 -7.82 10.65 -2.60
C LYS A 55 -7.72 9.15 -2.34
N SER A 56 -7.73 8.35 -3.39
CA SER A 56 -7.48 6.91 -3.31
C SER A 56 -6.06 6.60 -2.80
N PHE A 57 -5.88 5.36 -2.33
CA PHE A 57 -4.59 4.84 -1.89
C PHE A 57 -3.87 4.04 -2.97
N ILE A 58 -2.58 3.78 -2.75
CA ILE A 58 -1.83 2.79 -3.52
C ILE A 58 -2.16 1.41 -2.96
N LEU A 59 -2.36 0.43 -3.84
CA LEU A 59 -2.55 -0.98 -3.52
C LEU A 59 -1.28 -1.76 -3.88
N LEU A 60 -0.66 -2.35 -2.87
CA LEU A 60 0.42 -3.31 -3.04
C LEU A 60 -0.18 -4.68 -3.35
N ALA A 61 0.39 -5.33 -4.37
CA ALA A 61 0.03 -6.68 -4.78
C ALA A 61 1.29 -7.54 -4.87
N SER A 62 1.14 -8.84 -4.65
CA SER A 62 2.24 -9.80 -4.73
C SER A 62 2.73 -10.07 -6.15
N SER A 63 1.88 -9.82 -7.16
CA SER A 63 2.21 -10.03 -8.58
C SER A 63 1.23 -9.33 -9.51
N ILE A 64 1.61 -9.23 -10.79
CA ILE A 64 0.71 -8.78 -11.87
C ILE A 64 -0.55 -9.66 -11.94
N GLN A 65 -0.44 -10.96 -11.66
CA GLN A 65 -1.60 -11.86 -11.71
C GLN A 65 -2.66 -11.51 -10.65
N ILE A 66 -2.24 -11.02 -9.48
CA ILE A 66 -3.17 -10.48 -8.48
C ILE A 66 -3.80 -9.17 -8.98
N VAL A 67 -3.02 -8.28 -9.60
CA VAL A 67 -3.54 -7.02 -10.16
C VAL A 67 -4.62 -7.28 -11.22
N LYS A 68 -4.42 -8.26 -12.11
CA LYS A 68 -5.41 -8.66 -13.14
C LYS A 68 -6.77 -9.09 -12.54
N LYS A 69 -6.82 -9.48 -11.27
CA LYS A 69 -8.09 -9.78 -10.59
C LYS A 69 -8.93 -8.53 -10.32
N TYR A 70 -8.35 -7.33 -10.37
CA TYR A 70 -9.01 -6.05 -10.08
C TYR A 70 -9.01 -5.08 -11.25
N SER A 71 -8.15 -5.28 -12.24
CA SER A 71 -8.09 -4.44 -13.44
C SER A 71 -9.08 -4.88 -14.52
N ASN A 72 -9.35 -3.98 -15.47
CA ASN A 72 -9.81 -4.39 -16.80
C ASN A 72 -8.76 -5.29 -17.47
N PRO A 73 -9.16 -6.05 -18.51
CA PRO A 73 -8.22 -6.85 -19.30
C PRO A 73 -7.06 -6.01 -19.81
N LEU A 74 -5.84 -6.50 -19.60
CA LEU A 74 -4.61 -5.89 -20.10
C LEU A 74 -4.27 -6.51 -21.44
N ASN A 75 -3.88 -5.70 -22.42
CA ASN A 75 -3.35 -6.22 -23.68
C ASN A 75 -1.86 -6.58 -23.53
N SER A 76 -1.30 -7.31 -24.51
CA SER A 76 0.10 -7.76 -24.45
C SER A 76 1.11 -6.61 -24.30
N LYS A 77 0.86 -5.43 -24.88
CA LYS A 77 1.75 -4.27 -24.75
C LYS A 77 1.75 -3.71 -23.33
N ASP A 78 0.58 -3.66 -22.69
CA ASP A 78 0.44 -3.26 -21.28
C ASP A 78 1.16 -4.25 -20.36
N GLU A 79 1.01 -5.55 -20.61
CA GLU A 79 1.66 -6.58 -19.80
C GLU A 79 3.19 -6.52 -19.90
N ILE A 80 3.74 -6.37 -21.12
CA ILE A 80 5.18 -6.19 -21.35
C ILE A 80 5.68 -4.92 -20.65
N PHE A 81 4.93 -3.82 -20.76
CA PHE A 81 5.32 -2.58 -20.13
C PHE A 81 5.35 -2.71 -18.60
N LEU A 82 4.35 -3.35 -18.00
CA LEU A 82 4.33 -3.64 -16.57
C LEU A 82 5.51 -4.54 -16.16
N SER A 83 5.80 -5.62 -16.90
CA SER A 83 6.89 -6.54 -16.55
C SER A 83 8.28 -5.91 -16.64
N ASN A 84 8.46 -4.87 -17.45
CA ASN A 84 9.72 -4.13 -17.53
C ASN A 84 9.95 -3.23 -16.30
N HIS A 85 8.91 -2.93 -15.52
CA HIS A 85 8.99 -2.07 -14.33
C HIS A 85 8.73 -2.80 -13.02
N TRP A 86 8.02 -3.93 -13.06
CA TRP A 86 7.65 -4.73 -11.90
C TRP A 86 8.32 -6.10 -11.89
N PRO A 87 8.76 -6.58 -10.71
CA PRO A 87 8.65 -5.95 -9.39
C PRO A 87 9.62 -4.76 -9.24
N GLY A 88 9.17 -3.66 -8.62
CA GLY A 88 9.99 -2.45 -8.48
C GLY A 88 9.25 -1.25 -7.86
N PRO A 89 9.97 -0.14 -7.63
CA PRO A 89 9.44 1.06 -6.97
C PRO A 89 8.61 1.95 -7.92
N VAL A 90 7.85 1.36 -8.84
CA VAL A 90 6.97 2.08 -9.77
C VAL A 90 5.52 1.76 -9.47
N THR A 91 4.67 2.77 -9.48
CA THR A 91 3.21 2.63 -9.26
C THR A 91 2.49 2.93 -10.56
N PHE A 92 1.52 2.10 -10.94
CA PHE A 92 0.72 2.32 -12.14
C PHE A 92 -0.74 2.63 -11.79
N LEU A 93 -1.31 3.66 -12.42
CA LEU A 93 -2.76 3.86 -12.46
C LEU A 93 -3.34 2.96 -13.54
N ILE A 94 -4.21 2.04 -13.14
CA ILE A 94 -4.78 1.02 -14.02
C ILE A 94 -6.30 1.07 -13.91
N LYS A 95 -7.00 1.05 -15.05
CA LYS A 95 -8.47 0.99 -15.08
C LYS A 95 -8.93 -0.27 -14.33
N TYR A 96 -9.79 -0.09 -13.34
CA TYR A 96 -10.39 -1.20 -12.62
C TYR A 96 -11.62 -1.74 -13.34
N LYS A 97 -11.99 -2.98 -13.07
CA LYS A 97 -13.25 -3.58 -13.55
C LYS A 97 -14.42 -3.26 -12.62
N GLU A 98 -15.65 -3.27 -13.12
CA GLU A 98 -16.84 -2.93 -12.32
C GLU A 98 -17.08 -3.83 -11.09
N SER A 99 -16.61 -5.08 -11.13
CA SER A 99 -16.81 -6.07 -10.07
C SER A 99 -15.83 -5.99 -8.89
N ILE A 100 -15.05 -4.91 -8.78
CA ILE A 100 -14.25 -4.68 -7.56
C ILE A 100 -15.12 -4.26 -6.37
N PRO A 101 -14.66 -4.45 -5.12
CA PRO A 101 -15.36 -3.96 -3.94
C PRO A 101 -15.69 -2.47 -4.03
N GLU A 102 -16.91 -2.10 -3.65
CA GLU A 102 -17.44 -0.74 -3.82
C GLU A 102 -16.60 0.32 -3.09
N HIS A 103 -16.05 0.00 -1.92
CA HIS A 103 -15.21 0.93 -1.15
C HIS A 103 -13.86 1.23 -1.79
N LEU A 104 -13.44 0.45 -2.80
CA LEU A 104 -12.25 0.71 -3.58
C LEU A 104 -12.54 1.58 -4.82
N LYS A 105 -13.80 1.67 -5.25
CA LYS A 105 -14.16 2.48 -6.41
C LYS A 105 -13.94 3.97 -6.13
N ASN A 106 -13.63 4.70 -7.19
CA ASN A 106 -13.40 6.14 -7.17
C ASN A 106 -13.86 6.79 -8.48
N ASN A 107 -13.92 8.11 -8.49
CA ASN A 107 -14.38 8.91 -9.63
C ASN A 107 -13.45 8.89 -10.85
N THR A 108 -12.22 8.36 -10.73
CA THR A 108 -11.25 8.32 -11.84
C THR A 108 -11.37 7.05 -12.70
N GLY A 109 -12.06 6.02 -12.20
CA GLY A 109 -12.10 4.71 -12.86
C GLY A 109 -10.78 3.94 -12.82
N LYS A 110 -9.76 4.43 -12.09
CA LYS A 110 -8.42 3.82 -11.99
C LYS A 110 -8.02 3.57 -10.55
N LEU A 111 -7.31 2.47 -10.30
CA LEU A 111 -6.63 2.18 -9.04
C LEU A 111 -5.12 2.29 -9.23
N ALA A 112 -4.43 2.79 -8.20
CA ALA A 112 -2.98 2.82 -8.16
C ALA A 112 -2.47 1.47 -7.64
N PHE A 113 -1.75 0.70 -8.45
CA PHE A 113 -1.14 -0.56 -8.06
C PHE A 113 0.38 -0.45 -8.00
N ARG A 114 1.01 -1.27 -7.16
CA ARG A 114 2.47 -1.50 -7.17
C ARG A 114 2.76 -2.95 -6.82
N VAL A 115 3.64 -3.58 -7.60
CA VAL A 115 4.26 -4.85 -7.24
C VAL A 115 5.68 -4.55 -6.77
N SER A 116 5.88 -4.61 -5.46
CA SER A 116 7.13 -4.22 -4.82
C SER A 116 8.23 -5.27 -5.00
N ASN A 117 9.49 -4.83 -5.12
CA ASN A 117 10.65 -5.72 -5.00
C ASN A 117 11.32 -5.67 -3.61
N HIS A 118 10.78 -4.89 -2.68
CA HIS A 118 11.32 -4.74 -1.33
C HIS A 118 11.15 -6.05 -0.54
N TYR A 119 12.24 -6.56 0.04
CA TYR A 119 12.25 -7.88 0.66
C TYR A 119 11.22 -8.04 1.80
N PRO A 120 11.11 -7.11 2.78
CA PRO A 120 10.08 -7.15 3.81
C PRO A 120 8.65 -7.23 3.25
N LEU A 121 8.32 -6.42 2.24
CA LEU A 121 7.01 -6.47 1.59
C LEU A 121 6.77 -7.81 0.89
N LYS A 122 7.75 -8.32 0.14
CA LYS A 122 7.66 -9.65 -0.49
C LYS A 122 7.47 -10.75 0.55
N ALA A 123 8.14 -10.66 1.70
CA ALA A 123 8.02 -11.62 2.77
C ALA A 123 6.59 -11.63 3.37
N LEU A 124 5.99 -10.45 3.59
CA LEU A 124 4.58 -10.35 4.03
C LEU A 124 3.65 -11.06 3.03
N PHE A 125 3.81 -10.78 1.74
CA PHE A 125 2.98 -11.34 0.67
C PHE A 125 3.17 -12.85 0.43
N LYS A 126 4.14 -13.52 1.09
CA LYS A 126 4.26 -15.00 1.00
C LYS A 126 3.07 -15.73 1.62
N ARG A 127 2.49 -15.17 2.70
CA ARG A 127 1.31 -15.74 3.37
C ARG A 127 0.13 -14.78 3.44
N PHE A 128 0.35 -13.48 3.23
CA PHE A 128 -0.75 -12.52 3.09
C PHE A 128 -1.36 -12.61 1.68
N ASN A 129 -2.44 -13.39 1.56
CA ASN A 129 -3.12 -13.69 0.28
C ASN A 129 -4.15 -12.64 -0.15
N SER A 130 -3.86 -11.36 0.06
CA SER A 130 -4.74 -10.23 -0.32
C SER A 130 -3.94 -9.12 -1.03
N VAL A 131 -4.60 -7.99 -1.27
CA VAL A 131 -3.99 -6.73 -1.68
C VAL A 131 -3.92 -5.80 -0.49
N MET A 132 -2.77 -5.16 -0.28
CA MET A 132 -2.54 -4.30 0.88
C MET A 132 -2.63 -2.84 0.46
N VAL A 133 -3.39 -2.02 1.19
CA VAL A 133 -3.25 -0.57 1.07
C VAL A 133 -1.87 -0.16 1.53
N SER A 134 -1.21 0.77 0.84
CA SER A 134 -0.01 1.43 1.33
C SER A 134 -0.02 2.93 1.02
N THR A 135 0.36 3.71 2.02
CA THR A 135 0.47 5.17 1.95
C THR A 135 1.56 5.60 2.92
N SER A 136 2.23 6.72 2.67
CA SER A 136 3.27 7.24 3.58
C SER A 136 2.82 7.29 5.05
N ALA A 137 3.70 7.04 5.99
CA ALA A 137 3.41 7.08 7.42
C ALA A 137 3.43 8.52 7.94
N ASN A 138 2.30 9.20 7.82
CA ASN A 138 2.10 10.58 8.27
C ASN A 138 0.62 10.91 8.48
N ILE A 139 0.32 12.01 9.15
CA ILE A 139 -0.98 12.67 8.98
C ILE A 139 -0.99 13.34 7.61
N SER A 140 -2.09 13.25 6.86
CA SER A 140 -2.16 13.80 5.50
C SER A 140 -1.75 15.28 5.48
N GLY A 141 -0.77 15.62 4.62
CA GLY A 141 -0.22 16.98 4.50
C GLY A 141 0.86 17.34 5.51
N LYS A 142 1.25 16.43 6.42
CA LYS A 142 2.36 16.62 7.36
C LYS A 142 3.62 15.85 6.92
N ALA A 143 4.74 16.13 7.57
CA ALA A 143 6.00 15.44 7.35
C ALA A 143 5.87 13.92 7.52
N ILE A 144 6.68 13.17 6.77
CA ILE A 144 6.76 11.70 6.87
C ILE A 144 7.54 11.34 8.14
N LEU A 145 7.00 10.38 8.88
CA LEU A 145 7.64 9.80 10.05
C LEU A 145 8.58 8.70 9.60
N ASN A 146 9.77 8.62 10.20
CA ASN A 146 10.89 7.85 9.64
C ASN A 146 11.27 6.60 10.45
N ASN A 147 10.55 6.31 11.52
CA ASN A 147 10.77 5.11 12.34
C ASN A 147 9.46 4.64 12.99
N GLY A 148 9.40 3.34 13.29
CA GLY A 148 8.24 2.68 13.92
C GLY A 148 7.80 3.31 15.24
N PRO A 149 8.68 3.50 16.23
CA PRO A 149 8.30 4.09 17.53
C PRO A 149 7.65 5.48 17.43
N GLU A 150 8.18 6.35 16.56
CA GLU A 150 7.60 7.68 16.29
C GLU A 150 6.23 7.57 15.63
N ILE A 151 6.03 6.61 14.73
CA ILE A 151 4.73 6.32 14.12
C ILE A 151 3.72 5.91 15.19
N ILE A 152 4.06 4.93 16.04
CA ILE A 152 3.19 4.49 17.13
C ILE A 152 2.85 5.65 18.06
N LYS A 153 3.84 6.45 18.47
CA LYS A 153 3.63 7.63 19.32
C LYS A 153 2.71 8.67 18.68
N THR A 154 2.90 8.97 17.40
CA THR A 154 2.08 9.95 16.68
C THR A 154 0.62 9.51 16.55
N PHE A 155 0.38 8.21 16.47
CA PHE A 155 -0.94 7.61 16.30
C PHE A 155 -1.42 6.86 17.55
N ALA A 156 -0.90 7.20 18.74
CA ALA A 156 -1.09 6.44 19.97
C ALA A 156 -2.55 6.25 20.42
N ASN A 157 -3.48 7.08 19.92
CA ASN A 157 -4.92 6.93 20.17
C ASN A 157 -5.57 5.79 19.37
N ASN A 158 -4.81 5.08 18.53
CA ASN A 158 -5.30 3.94 17.75
C ASN A 158 -4.69 2.63 18.28
N ASN A 159 -5.50 1.86 19.01
CA ASN A 159 -5.10 0.56 19.57
C ASN A 159 -4.94 -0.55 18.50
N HIS A 160 -5.26 -0.26 17.24
CA HIS A 160 -5.17 -1.20 16.12
C HIS A 160 -4.00 -0.88 15.19
N LEU A 161 -2.99 -0.16 15.70
CA LEU A 161 -1.75 0.13 14.99
C LEU A 161 -0.58 -0.59 15.66
N ALA A 162 0.18 -1.33 14.86
CA ALA A 162 1.49 -1.89 15.23
C ALA A 162 2.47 -1.65 14.09
N TYR A 163 3.75 -1.95 14.29
CA TYR A 163 4.76 -1.76 13.25
C TYR A 163 5.61 -3.01 13.05
N TYR A 164 5.96 -3.26 11.79
CA TYR A 164 6.93 -4.27 11.37
C TYR A 164 8.27 -3.58 11.16
N ASP A 165 9.27 -3.88 11.97
CA ASP A 165 10.56 -3.16 11.96
C ASP A 165 11.61 -3.88 11.12
N GLU A 166 11.72 -3.46 9.87
CA GLU A 166 12.76 -3.88 8.94
C GLU A 166 13.33 -2.65 8.23
N GLU A 167 14.45 -2.83 7.55
CA GLU A 167 15.11 -1.75 6.83
C GLU A 167 14.26 -1.20 5.67
N LEU A 168 14.25 0.13 5.53
CA LEU A 168 13.83 0.78 4.30
C LEU A 168 14.77 0.36 3.15
N GLY A 169 14.27 0.44 1.92
CA GLY A 169 15.13 0.35 0.75
C GLY A 169 16.01 1.60 0.57
N LYS A 170 16.68 1.67 -0.58
CA LYS A 170 17.62 2.75 -0.92
C LYS A 170 16.96 3.97 -1.56
N GLU A 171 15.66 3.92 -1.84
CA GLU A 171 14.97 5.05 -2.45
C GLU A 171 14.82 6.18 -1.43
N THR A 172 15.00 7.42 -1.87
CA THR A 172 14.92 8.59 -0.98
C THR A 172 13.61 9.36 -1.14
N LYS A 173 12.76 8.92 -2.07
CA LYS A 173 11.49 9.58 -2.43
C LYS A 173 10.36 8.56 -2.58
N PRO A 174 9.09 8.99 -2.47
CA PRO A 174 7.95 8.18 -2.86
C PRO A 174 8.07 7.71 -4.32
N THR A 175 7.44 6.58 -4.64
CA THR A 175 7.50 5.97 -5.97
C THR A 175 7.01 6.86 -7.11
N THR A 176 7.59 6.70 -8.29
CA THR A 176 7.02 7.25 -9.52
C THR A 176 5.61 6.70 -9.74
N ILE A 177 4.66 7.55 -10.15
CA ILE A 177 3.31 7.15 -10.56
C ILE A 177 3.16 7.39 -12.05
N ILE A 178 2.84 6.34 -12.80
CA ILE A 178 2.62 6.38 -14.25
C ILE A 178 1.18 5.98 -14.56
N ASP A 179 0.51 6.69 -15.45
CA ASP A 179 -0.76 6.24 -15.99
C ASP A 179 -0.54 5.12 -17.02
N LEU A 180 -1.09 3.93 -16.79
CA LEU A 180 -0.82 2.81 -17.69
C LEU A 180 -1.35 3.08 -19.10
N HIS A 181 -2.46 3.79 -19.23
CA HIS A 181 -3.07 4.01 -20.54
C HIS A 181 -2.33 5.06 -21.36
N THR A 182 -2.00 6.21 -20.75
CA THR A 182 -1.35 7.33 -21.47
C THR A 182 0.18 7.26 -21.43
N ARG A 183 0.75 6.44 -20.54
CA ARG A 183 2.19 6.37 -20.22
C ARG A 183 2.75 7.66 -19.60
N GLU A 184 1.90 8.59 -19.23
CA GLU A 184 2.31 9.85 -18.62
C GLU A 184 2.76 9.62 -17.17
N ILE A 185 3.83 10.33 -16.80
CA ILE A 185 4.30 10.39 -15.41
C ILE A 185 3.43 11.40 -14.67
N ILE A 186 2.60 10.92 -13.75
CA ILE A 186 1.72 11.71 -12.90
C ILE A 186 2.48 12.26 -11.68
N ARG A 187 3.45 11.49 -11.19
CA ARG A 187 4.41 11.89 -10.16
C ARG A 187 5.78 11.31 -10.51
N PRO A 188 6.83 12.13 -10.64
CA PRO A 188 8.18 11.64 -10.87
C PRO A 188 8.72 10.89 -9.65
#